data_AF-A0A2U2BUV1-F1
#
_entry.id   AF-A0A2U2BUV1-F1
#
_cell.length_a   1.000
_cell.length_b   1.000
_cell.length_c   1.000
_cell.angle_alpha   90.00
_cell.angle_beta   90.00
_cell.angle_gamma   90.00
#
_symmetry.space_group_name_H-M   'P 1'
#
loop_
_entity.id
_entity.type
_entity.pdbx_description
1 polymer ?
#
loop_
_entity_poly.entity_id
_entity_poly.type
_entity_poly.pdbx_seq_one_letter_code
_entity_poly.pdbx_strand_id
1 'polypeptide(L)'
;MLADAIDAVEIDPFDYADLVRYLAANFPREMLDQLIDQPGERMLRRMAFESIRERRACPIHSVPGNVLRDWMLEAPASRPLLVAQVTRPWKAAESGDEEFRWHSSALTTIEVAADTKEVLEVFYDALEPRSWSGSRAAIMEKRATLLYQLTQHARADVAAWATEASEKFQADVTRAREWEDQKERETSERFEW
;
A
#
# COMPACT_ATOMS: atom_id res chain seq x y z
N MET A 1 -21.27 2.53 -18.10
CA MET A 1 -20.13 3.40 -17.74
C MET A 1 -18.81 2.67 -17.98
N LEU A 2 -17.66 3.34 -17.89
CA LEU A 2 -16.33 2.71 -18.05
C LEU A 2 -16.14 1.52 -17.09
N ALA A 3 -16.63 1.65 -15.84
CA ALA A 3 -16.64 0.57 -14.86
C ALA A 3 -17.45 -0.66 -15.34
N ASP A 4 -18.66 -0.45 -15.88
CA ASP A 4 -19.48 -1.54 -16.41
C ASP A 4 -18.88 -2.22 -17.64
N ALA A 5 -18.18 -1.44 -18.50
CA ALA A 5 -17.49 -1.98 -19.67
C ALA A 5 -16.26 -2.81 -19.28
N ILE A 6 -15.54 -2.38 -18.23
CA ILE A 6 -14.44 -3.14 -17.63
C ILE A 6 -14.94 -4.46 -17.03
N ASP A 7 -16.07 -4.42 -16.32
CA ASP A 7 -16.63 -5.61 -15.67
C ASP A 7 -17.32 -6.56 -16.67
N ALA A 8 -17.72 -6.07 -17.85
CA ALA A 8 -18.35 -6.86 -18.91
C ALA A 8 -17.36 -7.52 -19.87
N VAL A 9 -16.11 -7.07 -19.92
CA VAL A 9 -15.07 -7.70 -20.74
C VAL A 9 -14.31 -8.67 -19.85
N GLU A 10 -14.16 -9.93 -20.29
CA GLU A 10 -13.24 -10.91 -19.70
C GLU A 10 -11.79 -10.48 -19.94
N ILE A 11 -11.39 -9.34 -19.37
CA ILE A 11 -10.00 -8.88 -19.39
C ILE A 11 -9.25 -9.69 -18.35
N ASP A 12 -8.15 -10.30 -18.78
CA ASP A 12 -7.24 -10.96 -17.86
C ASP A 12 -6.79 -9.96 -16.77
N PRO A 13 -6.75 -10.35 -15.48
CA PRO A 13 -6.35 -9.46 -14.39
C PRO A 13 -4.98 -8.77 -14.60
N PHE A 14 -4.10 -9.36 -15.40
CA PHE A 14 -2.81 -8.77 -15.75
C PHE A 14 -2.91 -7.65 -16.78
N ASP A 15 -3.75 -7.77 -17.81
CA ASP A 15 -4.03 -6.71 -18.79
C ASP A 15 -4.81 -5.56 -18.16
N TYR A 16 -5.62 -5.87 -17.14
CA TYR A 16 -6.33 -4.89 -16.35
C TYR A 16 -5.39 -3.91 -15.64
N ALA A 17 -4.27 -4.39 -15.06
CA ALA A 17 -3.32 -3.54 -14.37
C ALA A 17 -2.66 -2.49 -15.30
N ASP A 18 -2.31 -2.89 -16.53
CA ASP A 18 -1.71 -1.99 -17.51
C ASP A 18 -2.71 -0.98 -18.07
N LEU A 19 -3.97 -1.40 -18.27
CA LEU A 19 -5.07 -0.49 -18.62
C LEU A 19 -5.30 0.56 -17.52
N VAL A 20 -5.40 0.14 -16.25
CA VAL A 20 -5.59 1.05 -15.12
C VAL A 20 -4.41 2.02 -15.01
N ARG A 21 -3.18 1.58 -15.24
CA ARG A 21 -2.00 2.46 -15.28
C ARG A 21 -2.06 3.45 -16.43
N TYR A 22 -2.48 3.02 -17.62
CA TYR A 22 -2.66 3.91 -18.77
C TYR A 22 -3.71 4.99 -18.47
N LEU A 23 -4.84 4.60 -17.87
CA LEU A 23 -5.89 5.54 -17.44
C LEU A 23 -5.37 6.50 -16.36
N ALA A 24 -4.61 6.01 -15.38
CA ALA A 24 -4.01 6.85 -14.34
C ALA A 24 -3.13 7.96 -14.90
N ALA A 25 -2.38 7.66 -15.96
CA ALA A 25 -1.46 8.62 -16.59
C ALA A 25 -2.16 9.60 -17.56
N ASN A 26 -3.19 9.14 -18.30
CA ASN A 26 -3.77 9.91 -19.41
C ASN A 26 -5.17 10.47 -19.10
N PHE A 27 -5.92 9.81 -18.23
CA PHE A 27 -7.30 10.14 -17.84
C PHE A 27 -7.47 10.03 -16.31
N PRO A 28 -6.63 10.74 -15.52
CA PRO A 28 -6.54 10.54 -14.08
C PRO A 28 -7.86 10.81 -13.36
N ARG A 29 -8.60 11.84 -13.77
CA ARG A 29 -9.88 12.22 -13.14
C ARG A 29 -10.93 11.15 -13.38
N GLU A 30 -11.08 10.72 -14.63
CA GLU A 30 -12.02 9.67 -15.02
C GLU A 30 -11.69 8.35 -14.31
N MET A 31 -10.41 8.00 -14.21
CA MET A 31 -9.98 6.81 -13.47
C MET A 31 -10.36 6.91 -11.99
N LEU A 32 -10.06 8.04 -11.33
CA LEU A 32 -10.36 8.24 -9.91
C LEU A 32 -11.88 8.18 -9.65
N ASP A 33 -12.67 8.89 -10.44
CA ASP A 33 -14.12 8.91 -10.26
C ASP A 33 -14.75 7.54 -10.53
N GLN A 34 -14.38 6.88 -11.63
CA GLN A 34 -15.03 5.65 -12.08
C GLN A 34 -14.49 4.39 -11.40
N LEU A 35 -13.22 4.39 -10.97
CA LEU A 35 -12.55 3.21 -10.41
C LEU A 35 -12.22 3.33 -8.92
N ILE A 36 -12.25 4.53 -8.32
CA ILE A 36 -11.97 4.70 -6.88
C ILE A 36 -13.23 5.15 -6.14
N ASP A 37 -13.86 6.24 -6.59
CA ASP A 37 -15.04 6.85 -5.93
C ASP A 37 -16.37 6.26 -6.43
N GLN A 38 -16.49 4.93 -6.34
CA GLN A 38 -17.76 4.24 -6.60
C GLN A 38 -18.28 3.53 -5.35
N PRO A 39 -19.60 3.52 -5.14
CA PRO A 39 -20.22 2.77 -4.06
C PRO A 39 -20.11 1.26 -4.30
N GLY A 40 -19.87 0.51 -3.23
CA GLY A 40 -19.80 -0.95 -3.24
C GLY A 40 -18.38 -1.48 -3.46
N GLU A 41 -17.98 -2.39 -2.58
CA GLU A 41 -16.69 -3.06 -2.67
C GLU A 41 -16.75 -4.14 -3.76
N ARG A 42 -16.15 -3.88 -4.93
CA ARG A 42 -15.97 -4.94 -5.94
C ARG A 42 -14.66 -5.67 -5.64
N MET A 43 -14.76 -6.93 -5.22
CA MET A 43 -13.63 -7.82 -4.94
C MET A 43 -12.56 -7.76 -6.05
N LEU A 44 -12.95 -7.72 -7.34
CA LEU A 44 -12.04 -7.60 -8.48
C LEU A 44 -11.22 -6.30 -8.48
N ARG A 45 -11.82 -5.18 -8.07
CA ARG A 45 -11.15 -3.88 -7.94
C ARG A 45 -10.13 -3.91 -6.81
N ARG A 46 -10.53 -4.43 -5.64
CA ARG A 46 -9.62 -4.63 -4.51
C ARG A 46 -8.47 -5.56 -4.90
N MET A 47 -8.75 -6.70 -5.54
CA MET A 47 -7.74 -7.65 -6.02
C MET A 47 -6.82 -7.08 -7.09
N ALA A 48 -7.33 -6.25 -8.01
CA ALA A 48 -6.50 -5.55 -8.97
C ALA A 48 -5.51 -4.62 -8.29
N PHE A 49 -5.95 -3.80 -7.33
CA PHE A 49 -5.04 -2.93 -6.61
C PHE A 49 -4.12 -3.71 -5.64
N GLU A 50 -4.60 -4.78 -5.00
CA GLU A 50 -3.82 -5.62 -4.08
C GLU A 50 -2.74 -6.45 -4.80
N SER A 51 -3.07 -7.07 -5.94
CA SER A 51 -2.09 -7.80 -6.76
C SER A 51 -1.02 -6.88 -7.33
N ILE A 52 -1.36 -5.60 -7.56
CA ILE A 52 -0.40 -4.58 -7.99
C ILE A 52 0.47 -4.08 -6.81
N ARG A 53 -0.06 -4.04 -5.58
CA ARG A 53 0.67 -3.52 -4.40
C ARG A 53 1.98 -4.26 -4.14
N GLU A 54 2.06 -5.57 -4.32
CA GLU A 54 3.27 -6.31 -3.95
C GLU A 54 4.26 -6.57 -5.10
N ARG A 55 3.78 -6.69 -6.35
CA ARG A 55 4.61 -7.19 -7.47
C ARG A 55 4.73 -6.26 -8.68
N ARG A 56 3.93 -5.19 -8.80
CA ARG A 56 3.89 -4.31 -9.98
C ARG A 56 3.89 -2.82 -9.62
N ALA A 57 3.98 -1.93 -10.61
CA ALA A 57 3.89 -0.49 -10.38
C ALA A 57 2.46 -0.08 -9.96
N CYS A 58 2.30 0.58 -8.80
CA CYS A 58 0.99 1.03 -8.31
C CYS A 58 0.39 2.08 -9.26
N PRO A 59 -0.87 1.95 -9.72
CA PRO A 59 -1.41 2.87 -10.72
C PRO A 59 -1.57 4.28 -10.18
N ILE A 60 -1.87 4.42 -8.88
CA ILE A 60 -1.92 5.71 -8.20
C ILE A 60 -0.60 6.47 -8.32
N HIS A 61 0.54 5.78 -8.40
CA HIS A 61 1.85 6.42 -8.57
C HIS A 61 2.00 7.09 -9.95
N SER A 62 1.14 6.75 -10.93
CA SER A 62 1.13 7.36 -12.27
C SER A 62 0.21 8.58 -12.38
N VAL A 63 -0.62 8.85 -11.36
CA VAL A 63 -1.48 10.03 -11.34
C VAL A 63 -0.63 11.28 -11.03
N PRO A 64 -0.74 12.38 -11.80
CA PRO A 64 -0.05 13.62 -11.47
C PRO A 64 -0.39 14.12 -10.06
N GLY A 65 0.62 14.47 -9.27
CA GLY A 65 0.45 14.75 -7.84
C GLY A 65 -0.53 15.90 -7.54
N ASN A 66 -0.56 16.94 -8.37
CA ASN A 66 -1.53 18.03 -8.25
C ASN A 66 -2.97 17.54 -8.52
N VAL A 67 -3.17 16.71 -9.55
CA VAL A 67 -4.50 16.17 -9.89
C VAL A 67 -5.01 15.29 -8.76
N LEU A 68 -4.18 14.40 -8.21
CA LEU A 68 -4.55 13.53 -7.09
C LEU A 68 -4.91 14.35 -5.85
N ARG A 69 -4.10 15.37 -5.53
CA ARG A 69 -4.33 16.27 -4.39
C ARG A 69 -5.63 17.03 -4.53
N ASP A 70 -5.86 17.70 -5.67
CA ASP A 70 -7.04 18.51 -5.92
C ASP A 70 -8.31 17.64 -5.87
N TRP A 71 -8.24 16.43 -6.44
CA TRP A 71 -9.34 15.48 -6.40
C TRP A 71 -9.67 15.02 -4.98
N MET A 72 -8.67 14.74 -4.13
CA MET A 72 -8.91 14.41 -2.73
C MET A 72 -9.52 15.58 -1.94
N LEU A 73 -9.09 16.82 -2.23
CA LEU A 73 -9.58 18.04 -1.57
C LEU A 73 -11.04 18.38 -1.88
N GLU A 74 -11.62 17.83 -2.95
CA GLU A 74 -13.05 17.99 -3.26
C GLU A 74 -13.97 17.21 -2.30
N ALA A 75 -13.47 16.11 -1.71
CA ALA A 75 -14.19 15.36 -0.67
C ALA A 75 -13.20 14.78 0.36
N PRO A 76 -12.59 15.65 1.21
CA PRO A 76 -11.48 15.27 2.10
C PRO A 76 -11.89 14.31 3.23
N ALA A 77 -13.20 14.16 3.48
CA ALA A 77 -13.74 13.22 4.45
C ALA A 77 -13.74 11.76 3.97
N SER A 78 -13.66 11.49 2.66
CA SER A 78 -13.78 10.14 2.12
C SER A 78 -12.67 9.77 1.13
N ARG A 79 -12.32 10.68 0.21
CA ARG A 79 -11.39 10.38 -0.89
C ARG A 79 -9.96 10.03 -0.44
N PRO A 80 -9.37 10.66 0.60
CA PRO A 80 -8.06 10.25 1.11
C PRO A 80 -8.03 8.78 1.56
N LEU A 81 -9.07 8.33 2.25
CA LEU A 81 -9.17 6.93 2.69
C LEU A 81 -9.26 5.97 1.49
N LEU A 82 -10.09 6.30 0.49
CA LEU A 82 -10.20 5.49 -0.73
C LEU A 82 -8.84 5.39 -1.45
N VAL A 83 -8.10 6.49 -1.55
CA VAL A 83 -6.75 6.49 -2.14
C VAL A 83 -5.79 5.64 -1.32
N ALA A 84 -5.82 5.74 0.01
CA ALA A 84 -4.94 4.96 0.88
C ALA A 84 -5.10 3.44 0.66
N GLN A 85 -6.35 2.97 0.50
CA GLN A 85 -6.68 1.56 0.32
C GLN A 85 -6.08 0.96 -0.96
N VAL A 86 -5.95 1.76 -2.02
CA VAL A 86 -5.43 1.31 -3.32
C VAL A 86 -3.97 1.70 -3.57
N THR A 87 -3.36 2.44 -2.65
CA THR A 87 -2.00 2.96 -2.79
C THR A 87 -1.00 2.03 -2.13
N ARG A 88 0.12 1.75 -2.82
CA ARG A 88 1.32 1.28 -2.14
C ARG A 88 2.02 2.49 -1.49
N PRO A 89 2.24 2.51 -0.17
CA PRO A 89 2.75 3.71 0.48
C PRO A 89 4.22 4.04 0.17
N TRP A 90 4.98 3.07 -0.34
CA TRP A 90 6.41 3.23 -0.61
C TRP A 90 6.78 3.16 -2.10
N LYS A 91 7.94 3.73 -2.45
CA LYS A 91 8.63 3.48 -3.72
C LYS A 91 9.19 2.08 -3.73
N ALA A 92 8.98 1.33 -4.82
CA ALA A 92 9.69 0.08 -5.00
C ALA A 92 11.20 0.36 -4.95
N ALA A 93 11.94 -0.42 -4.16
CA ALA A 93 13.39 -0.34 -4.11
C ALA A 93 13.94 -0.74 -5.49
N GLU A 94 14.81 0.08 -6.10
CA GLU A 94 15.40 -0.23 -7.40
C GLU A 94 16.42 -1.38 -7.28
N SER A 95 16.94 -1.58 -6.07
CA SER A 95 17.84 -2.68 -5.68
C SER A 95 17.43 -3.29 -4.33
N GLY A 96 17.86 -4.54 -4.07
CA GLY A 96 17.49 -5.27 -2.85
C GLY A 96 17.99 -4.65 -1.53
N ASP A 97 18.95 -3.73 -1.61
CA ASP A 97 19.61 -3.09 -0.47
C ASP A 97 19.17 -1.63 -0.25
N GLU A 98 18.28 -1.11 -1.09
CA GLU A 98 17.75 0.24 -0.91
C GLU A 98 16.74 0.31 0.25
N GLU A 99 16.91 1.35 1.05
CA GLU A 99 15.97 1.68 2.12
C GLU A 99 14.60 2.07 1.54
N PHE A 100 13.54 1.53 2.14
CA PHE A 100 12.18 1.88 1.74
C PHE A 100 11.90 3.35 2.05
N ARG A 101 11.32 4.07 1.09
CA ARG A 101 10.93 5.47 1.24
C ARG A 101 9.48 5.67 0.85
N TRP A 102 8.80 6.56 1.57
CA TRP A 102 7.44 6.95 1.25
C TRP A 102 7.34 7.47 -0.19
N HIS A 103 6.28 7.06 -0.88
CA HIS A 103 5.88 7.65 -2.16
C HIS A 103 5.17 8.98 -1.90
N SER A 104 5.36 9.96 -2.79
CA SER A 104 4.79 11.31 -2.65
C SER A 104 3.26 11.30 -2.59
N SER A 105 2.61 10.36 -3.29
CA SER A 105 1.15 10.18 -3.23
C SER A 105 0.68 9.85 -1.82
N ALA A 106 1.37 8.95 -1.10
CA ALA A 106 0.98 8.53 0.23
C ALA A 106 1.18 9.65 1.27
N LEU A 107 2.30 10.39 1.18
CA LEU A 107 2.51 11.59 2.01
C LEU A 107 1.42 12.63 1.74
N THR A 108 1.07 12.86 0.47
CA THR A 108 -0.01 13.80 0.11
C THR A 108 -1.36 13.33 0.68
N THR A 109 -1.63 12.03 0.67
CA THR A 109 -2.85 11.47 1.28
C THR A 109 -2.89 11.69 2.78
N ILE A 110 -1.78 11.48 3.51
CA ILE A 110 -1.67 11.78 4.95
C ILE A 110 -1.94 13.26 5.22
N GLU A 111 -1.41 14.16 4.40
CA GLU A 111 -1.55 15.60 4.60
C GLU A 111 -2.95 16.13 4.34
N VAL A 112 -3.68 15.55 3.39
CA VAL A 112 -5.01 16.01 2.99
C VAL A 112 -6.14 15.36 3.81
N ALA A 113 -5.87 14.20 4.43
CA ALA A 113 -6.87 13.44 5.15
C ALA A 113 -7.46 14.20 6.35
N ALA A 114 -8.79 14.31 6.39
CA ALA A 114 -9.51 14.84 7.54
C ALA A 114 -9.34 13.94 8.78
N ASP A 115 -9.42 12.62 8.59
CA ASP A 115 -9.02 11.62 9.58
C ASP A 115 -7.68 10.99 9.16
N THR A 116 -6.60 11.59 9.66
CA THR A 116 -5.24 11.13 9.34
C THR A 116 -4.93 9.78 9.97
N LYS A 117 -5.54 9.45 11.12
CA LYS A 117 -5.29 8.18 11.80
C LYS A 117 -5.81 7.01 10.97
N GLU A 118 -7.02 7.11 10.44
CA GLU A 118 -7.60 6.04 9.62
C GLU A 118 -6.75 5.74 8.37
N VAL A 119 -6.24 6.78 7.70
CA VAL A 119 -5.31 6.63 6.57
C VAL A 119 -4.00 5.96 6.99
N LEU A 120 -3.45 6.34 8.15
CA LEU A 120 -2.21 5.76 8.66
C LEU A 120 -2.35 4.27 9.00
N GLU A 121 -3.49 3.85 9.58
CA GLU A 121 -3.77 2.42 9.84
C GLU A 121 -3.85 1.61 8.53
N VAL A 122 -4.48 2.16 7.48
CA VAL A 122 -4.51 1.49 6.16
C VAL A 122 -3.10 1.32 5.56
N PHE A 123 -2.21 2.29 5.79
CA PHE A 123 -0.82 2.17 5.37
C PHE A 123 0.00 1.24 6.26
N TYR A 124 -0.25 1.22 7.57
CA TYR A 124 0.34 0.26 8.51
C TYR A 124 0.06 -1.18 8.08
N ASP A 125 -1.21 -1.50 7.80
CA ASP A 125 -1.63 -2.84 7.36
C ASP A 125 -0.96 -3.25 6.04
N ALA A 126 -0.62 -2.27 5.19
CA ALA A 126 0.08 -2.52 3.94
C ALA A 126 1.56 -2.88 4.14
N LEU A 127 2.16 -2.53 5.27
CA LEU A 127 3.55 -2.87 5.56
C LEU A 127 3.73 -4.37 5.80
N GLU A 128 2.69 -5.05 6.29
CA GLU A 128 2.71 -6.50 6.43
C GLU A 128 2.61 -7.19 5.06
N PRO A 129 3.59 -8.04 4.67
CA PRO A 129 3.50 -8.76 3.42
C PRO A 129 2.40 -9.84 3.50
N ARG A 130 1.50 -9.85 2.52
CA ARG A 130 0.44 -10.86 2.38
C ARG A 130 0.93 -12.08 1.61
N SER A 131 1.89 -11.88 0.71
CA SER A 131 2.63 -12.95 0.03
C SER A 131 4.12 -12.64 0.08
N TRP A 132 4.94 -13.63 0.40
CA TRP A 132 6.39 -13.48 0.43
C TRP A 132 7.10 -14.75 -0.03
N SER A 133 8.32 -14.56 -0.50
CA SER A 133 9.34 -15.59 -0.64
C SER A 133 10.50 -15.25 0.29
N GLY A 134 11.15 -16.27 0.85
CA GLY A 134 12.21 -16.07 1.85
C GLY A 134 11.66 -15.67 3.22
N SER A 135 12.41 -14.83 3.96
CA SER A 135 12.04 -14.40 5.31
C SER A 135 11.04 -13.24 5.27
N ARG A 136 9.84 -13.48 5.82
CA ARG A 136 8.83 -12.47 6.16
C ARG A 136 9.39 -11.48 7.16
N ALA A 137 10.09 -11.95 8.19
CA ALA A 137 10.67 -11.07 9.21
C ALA A 137 11.63 -10.04 8.58
N ALA A 138 12.51 -10.48 7.67
CA ALA A 138 13.43 -9.59 6.96
C ALA A 138 12.71 -8.56 6.06
N ILE A 139 11.62 -8.95 5.39
CA ILE A 139 10.80 -8.03 4.58
C ILE A 139 10.15 -6.98 5.49
N MET A 140 9.57 -7.40 6.60
CA MET A 140 8.93 -6.49 7.57
C MET A 140 9.98 -5.55 8.17
N GLU A 141 11.15 -6.04 8.58
CA GLU A 141 12.24 -5.22 9.14
C GLU A 141 12.67 -4.11 8.17
N LYS A 142 12.80 -4.42 6.87
CA LYS A 142 13.08 -3.39 5.86
C LYS A 142 11.96 -2.35 5.75
N ARG A 143 10.69 -2.76 5.81
CA ARG A 143 9.53 -1.85 5.73
C ARG A 143 9.31 -1.02 7.00
N ALA A 144 9.80 -1.47 8.16
CA ALA A 144 9.70 -0.74 9.43
C ALA A 144 10.36 0.65 9.37
N THR A 145 11.38 0.82 8.51
CA THR A 145 12.03 2.11 8.20
C THR A 145 11.04 3.20 7.81
N LEU A 146 9.93 2.86 7.16
CA LEU A 146 8.87 3.80 6.80
C LEU A 146 8.18 4.40 8.03
N LEU A 147 7.94 3.61 9.08
CA LEU A 147 7.35 4.12 10.33
C LEU A 147 8.33 5.04 11.05
N TYR A 148 9.62 4.67 11.11
CA TYR A 148 10.65 5.52 11.71
C TYR A 148 10.76 6.88 11.00
N GLN A 149 10.63 6.92 9.66
CA GLN A 149 10.60 8.19 8.91
C GLN A 149 9.44 9.10 9.36
N LEU A 150 8.27 8.55 9.71
CA LEU A 150 7.13 9.32 10.19
C LEU A 150 7.28 9.79 11.65
N THR A 151 8.15 9.19 12.47
CA THR A 151 8.41 9.71 13.83
C THR A 151 9.00 11.13 13.84
N GLN A 152 9.62 11.53 12.74
CA GLN A 152 10.21 12.86 12.53
C GLN A 152 9.29 13.81 11.74
N HIS A 153 8.02 13.41 11.56
CA HIS A 153 7.06 14.18 10.78
C HIS A 153 6.75 15.54 11.44
N ALA A 154 6.55 16.58 10.63
CA ALA A 154 6.31 17.94 11.14
C ALA A 154 4.99 18.05 11.92
N ARG A 155 3.99 17.22 11.57
CA ARG A 155 2.72 17.13 12.29
C ARG A 155 2.84 16.21 13.51
N ALA A 156 2.56 16.74 14.69
CA ALA A 156 2.73 16.05 15.96
C ALA A 156 1.82 14.81 16.13
N ASP A 157 0.61 14.85 15.57
CA ASP A 157 -0.32 13.71 15.57
C ASP A 157 0.23 12.53 14.76
N VAL A 158 0.81 12.79 13.59
CA VAL A 158 1.46 11.78 12.74
C VAL A 158 2.69 11.20 13.43
N ALA A 159 3.54 12.06 14.01
CA ALA A 159 4.76 11.62 14.70
C ALA A 159 4.46 10.77 15.95
N ALA A 160 3.45 11.16 16.74
CA ALA A 160 3.01 10.39 17.90
C ALA A 160 2.47 9.01 17.49
N TRP A 161 1.56 8.97 16.50
CA TRP A 161 1.04 7.70 15.97
C TRP A 161 2.16 6.81 15.45
N ALA A 162 3.12 7.36 14.70
CA ALA A 162 4.22 6.61 14.12
C ALA A 162 5.15 6.02 15.19
N THR A 163 5.30 6.68 16.33
CA THR A 163 6.09 6.18 17.46
C THR A 163 5.44 4.92 18.05
N GLU A 164 4.14 4.99 18.37
CA GLU A 164 3.38 3.84 18.88
C GLU A 164 3.34 2.68 17.85
N ALA A 165 3.12 3.01 16.58
CA ALA A 165 3.09 2.05 15.50
C ALA A 165 4.45 1.36 15.29
N SER A 166 5.57 2.10 15.42
CA SER A 166 6.92 1.53 15.29
C SER A 166 7.20 0.48 16.36
N GLU A 167 6.82 0.74 17.61
CA GLU A 167 6.98 -0.21 18.72
C GLU A 167 6.18 -1.49 18.47
N LYS A 168 4.90 -1.34 18.08
CA LYS A 168 4.02 -2.47 17.75
C LYS A 168 4.57 -3.30 16.59
N PHE A 169 4.98 -2.63 15.51
CA PHE A 169 5.46 -3.32 14.31
C PHE A 169 6.78 -4.06 14.57
N GLN A 170 7.67 -3.50 15.41
CA GLN A 170 8.91 -4.17 15.81
C GLN A 170 8.66 -5.45 16.63
N ALA A 171 7.63 -5.44 17.49
CA ALA A 171 7.19 -6.66 18.17
C ALA A 171 6.67 -7.71 17.18
N ASP A 172 5.90 -7.29 16.17
CA ASP A 172 5.40 -8.17 15.10
C ASP A 172 6.54 -8.77 14.25
N VAL A 173 7.59 -7.99 13.95
CA VAL A 173 8.83 -8.45 13.29
C VAL A 173 9.53 -9.53 14.11
N THR A 174 9.67 -9.31 15.43
CA THR A 174 10.34 -10.26 16.33
C THR A 174 9.59 -11.58 16.37
N ARG A 175 8.26 -11.54 16.53
CA ARG A 175 7.41 -12.73 16.50
C ARG A 175 7.49 -13.48 15.17
N ALA A 176 7.58 -12.75 14.05
CA ALA A 176 7.75 -13.37 12.73
C ALA A 176 9.06 -14.16 12.65
N ARG A 177 10.15 -13.60 13.19
CA ARG A 177 11.48 -14.21 13.21
C ARG A 177 11.52 -15.47 14.07
N GLU A 178 10.96 -15.42 15.27
CA GLU A 178 10.86 -16.58 16.16
C GLU A 178 10.07 -17.73 15.51
N TRP A 179 9.00 -17.41 14.79
CA TRP A 179 8.21 -18.40 14.06
C TRP A 179 9.00 -19.04 12.91
N GLU A 180 9.78 -18.25 12.17
CA GLU A 180 10.68 -18.75 11.11
C GLU A 180 11.76 -19.68 11.66
N ASP A 181 12.44 -19.27 12.74
CA ASP A 181 13.48 -20.07 13.40
C ASP A 181 12.93 -21.41 13.91
N GLN A 182 11.73 -21.40 14.49
CA GLN A 182 11.06 -22.62 14.96
C GLN A 182 10.70 -23.55 13.78
N LYS A 183 10.21 -22.99 12.67
CA LYS A 183 9.89 -23.76 11.47
C LYS A 183 11.12 -24.38 10.82
N GLU A 184 12.25 -23.68 10.81
CA GLU A 184 13.51 -24.19 10.30
C GLU A 184 14.00 -25.38 11.13
N ARG A 185 13.99 -25.26 12.47
CA ARG A 185 14.35 -26.38 13.37
C ARG A 185 13.50 -27.63 13.17
N GLU A 186 12.17 -27.47 13.15
CA GLU A 186 11.23 -28.57 12.88
C GLU A 186 11.46 -29.26 11.53
N THR A 187 11.97 -28.52 10.56
CA THR A 187 12.23 -29.03 9.22
C THR A 187 13.57 -29.76 9.18
N SER A 188 14.63 -29.19 9.76
CA SER A 188 15.97 -29.81 9.81
C SER A 188 15.97 -31.14 10.57
N GLU A 189 15.26 -31.23 11.70
CA GLU A 189 15.11 -32.49 12.45
C GLU A 189 14.38 -33.57 11.63
N ARG A 190 13.66 -33.19 10.57
CA ARG A 190 12.96 -34.12 9.66
C ARG A 190 13.79 -34.63 8.48
N PHE A 191 15.06 -34.28 8.37
CA PHE A 191 15.90 -34.73 7.27
C PHE A 191 17.15 -35.50 7.73
N GLU A 192 17.27 -35.78 9.03
CA GLU A 192 18.39 -36.52 9.64
C GLU A 192 18.12 -38.02 9.87
N TRP A 193 17.32 -38.68 9.01
CA TRP A 193 17.03 -40.13 9.09
C TRP A 193 17.44 -40.94 7.87
#